data_AF-A0A2P8DLK8-F1
#
_entry.id   AF-A0A2P8DLK8-F1
#
_cell.length_a   1.000
_cell.length_b   1.000
_cell.length_c   1.000
_cell.angle_alpha   90.00
_cell.angle_beta   90.00
_cell.angle_gamma   90.00
#
_symmetry.space_group_name_H-M   'P 1'
#
loop_
_entity.id
_entity.type
_entity.pdbx_description
1 polymer ?
#
loop_
_entity_poly.entity_id
_entity_poly.type
_entity_poly.pdbx_seq_one_letter_code
_entity_poly.pdbx_strand_id
1 'polypeptide(L)'
;MNIPAAPETPPSGQPRLAAPGHALDNSSSRFSPGSPDSAEIPWLHAAGSLTVELHSRGLAARTDPAVGAVNAIGGGPAHRVQQAVLRPHRGRLWWWLRHPGESGPALCPLTPAADPAGAARRIVRLLAA
;
A
#
# COMPACT_ATOMS: atom_id res chain seq x y z
N MET A 1 -6.96 -62.18 -53.76
CA MET A 1 -7.02 -61.10 -52.74
C MET A 1 -6.21 -59.92 -53.25
N ASN A 2 -6.78 -58.71 -53.26
CA ASN A 2 -6.23 -57.47 -52.69
C ASN A 2 -6.74 -56.23 -53.48
N ILE A 3 -7.60 -55.42 -52.84
CA ILE A 3 -7.90 -54.03 -53.23
C ILE A 3 -7.39 -53.15 -52.08
N PRO A 4 -6.45 -52.21 -52.28
CA PRO A 4 -6.05 -51.30 -51.21
C PRO A 4 -7.06 -50.16 -51.05
N ALA A 5 -7.46 -49.92 -49.80
CA ALA A 5 -8.37 -48.86 -49.36
C ALA A 5 -7.62 -47.55 -49.04
N ALA A 6 -8.42 -46.48 -49.10
CA ALA A 6 -8.18 -45.03 -49.02
C ALA A 6 -7.32 -44.49 -47.84
N PRO A 7 -6.88 -43.21 -47.91
CA PRO A 7 -5.77 -42.65 -47.12
C PRO A 7 -6.16 -42.19 -45.71
N GLU A 8 -5.29 -42.46 -44.73
CA GLU A 8 -5.44 -41.99 -43.35
C GLU A 8 -4.60 -40.74 -43.08
N THR A 9 -5.30 -39.64 -42.78
CA THR A 9 -4.76 -38.42 -42.17
C THR A 9 -4.88 -38.57 -40.65
N PRO A 10 -3.81 -38.36 -39.85
CA PRO A 10 -3.92 -38.45 -38.40
C PRO A 10 -4.64 -37.23 -37.78
N PRO A 11 -5.43 -37.42 -36.70
CA PRO A 11 -6.19 -36.36 -36.04
C PRO A 11 -5.34 -35.51 -35.09
N SER A 12 -5.62 -34.20 -35.07
CA SER A 12 -5.20 -33.25 -34.03
C SER A 12 -5.70 -33.69 -32.65
N GLY A 13 -4.82 -34.30 -31.85
CA GLY A 13 -5.05 -34.62 -30.45
C GLY A 13 -4.50 -33.53 -29.53
N GLN A 14 -5.40 -32.79 -28.88
CA GLN A 14 -5.23 -32.41 -27.47
C GLN A 14 -5.95 -33.50 -26.65
N PRO A 15 -5.49 -33.91 -25.45
CA PRO A 15 -5.54 -33.04 -24.26
C PRO A 15 -4.50 -33.26 -23.14
N ARG A 16 -4.27 -32.17 -22.39
CA ARG A 16 -4.19 -32.05 -20.92
C ARG A 16 -3.18 -32.91 -20.14
N LEU A 17 -2.09 -32.27 -19.68
CA LEU A 17 -1.31 -32.68 -18.50
C LEU A 17 -0.94 -31.45 -17.64
N ALA A 18 -1.44 -31.48 -16.40
CA ALA A 18 -1.02 -30.84 -15.14
C ALA A 18 -0.17 -29.54 -15.12
N ALA A 19 -0.74 -28.49 -14.53
CA ALA A 19 -0.03 -27.60 -13.60
C ALA A 19 0.11 -28.29 -12.21
N PRO A 20 0.88 -27.80 -11.21
CA PRO A 20 1.55 -26.49 -11.12
C PRO A 20 3.02 -26.54 -10.65
N GLY A 21 3.80 -25.53 -11.03
CA GLY A 21 5.16 -25.34 -10.54
C GLY A 21 5.53 -23.87 -10.58
N HIS A 22 5.57 -23.26 -9.40
CA HIS A 22 6.03 -21.89 -9.16
C HIS A 22 7.40 -21.63 -9.80
N ALA A 23 7.48 -20.61 -10.65
CA ALA A 23 8.66 -19.77 -10.78
C ALA A 23 8.17 -18.38 -11.18
N LEU A 24 7.90 -17.56 -10.16
CA LEU A 24 7.83 -16.11 -10.35
C LEU A 24 9.22 -15.69 -10.86
N ASP A 25 9.28 -15.33 -12.13
CA ASP A 25 10.27 -14.38 -12.64
C ASP A 25 9.98 -13.03 -11.99
N ASN A 26 10.24 -12.91 -10.68
CA ASN A 26 10.35 -11.62 -10.04
C ASN A 26 11.72 -11.04 -10.42
N SER A 27 11.85 -10.76 -11.71
CA SER A 27 12.93 -10.00 -12.29
C SER A 27 12.96 -8.68 -11.54
N SER A 28 14.01 -8.56 -10.73
CA SER A 28 14.45 -7.34 -10.10
C SER A 28 14.71 -6.31 -11.19
N SER A 29 13.65 -5.66 -11.65
CA SER A 29 13.77 -4.44 -12.44
C SER A 29 14.15 -3.34 -11.44
N ARG A 30 15.46 -3.22 -11.32
CA ARG A 30 16.23 -2.00 -11.04
C ARG A 30 15.31 -0.82 -10.74
N PHE A 31 15.34 -0.43 -9.47
CA PHE A 31 14.84 0.84 -9.00
C PHE A 31 15.41 1.95 -9.89
N SER A 32 14.64 2.41 -10.87
CA SER A 32 14.91 3.61 -11.67
C SER A 32 14.19 4.75 -10.98
N PRO A 33 14.89 5.66 -10.26
CA PRO A 33 14.27 6.86 -9.74
C PRO A 33 14.15 7.84 -10.91
N GLY A 34 13.09 7.70 -11.70
CA GLY A 34 12.97 8.40 -12.99
C GLY A 34 11.54 8.61 -13.45
N SER A 35 10.60 8.91 -12.54
CA SER A 35 9.38 9.63 -12.89
C SER A 35 8.70 10.19 -11.64
N PRO A 36 8.47 11.50 -11.51
CA PRO A 36 7.79 12.09 -10.35
C PRO A 36 6.36 11.54 -10.16
N ASP A 37 5.69 11.11 -11.24
CA ASP A 37 4.37 10.46 -11.21
C ASP A 37 4.35 9.12 -10.45
N SER A 38 5.44 8.34 -10.51
CA SER A 38 5.49 7.02 -9.85
C SER A 38 5.68 7.09 -8.36
N ALA A 39 6.10 8.23 -7.80
CA ALA A 39 6.09 8.47 -6.36
C ALA A 39 4.73 9.02 -5.89
N GLU A 40 3.94 9.63 -6.80
CA GLU A 40 2.61 10.14 -6.52
C GLU A 40 1.57 9.03 -6.28
N ILE A 41 1.57 8.01 -7.12
CA ILE A 41 0.62 6.88 -7.02
C ILE A 41 0.77 6.10 -5.68
N PRO A 42 1.98 5.75 -5.21
CA PRO A 42 2.17 5.07 -3.94
C PRO A 42 1.77 5.88 -2.71
N TRP A 43 1.98 7.21 -2.71
CA TRP A 43 1.59 8.02 -1.56
C TRP A 43 0.07 8.21 -1.50
N LEU A 44 -0.58 8.47 -2.65
CA LEU A 44 -2.04 8.62 -2.72
C LEU A 44 -2.74 7.36 -2.22
N HIS A 45 -2.26 6.20 -2.68
CA HIS A 45 -2.77 4.92 -2.23
C HIS A 45 -2.59 4.75 -0.71
N ALA A 46 -1.38 4.97 -0.19
CA ALA A 46 -1.10 4.84 1.24
C ALA A 46 -1.97 5.79 2.09
N ALA A 47 -2.08 7.05 1.69
CA ALA A 47 -2.88 8.06 2.39
C ALA A 47 -4.38 7.72 2.34
N GLY A 48 -4.87 7.21 1.20
CA GLY A 48 -6.23 6.71 1.05
C GLY A 48 -6.51 5.53 1.99
N SER A 49 -5.64 4.51 2.01
CA SER A 49 -5.78 3.36 2.90
C SER A 49 -5.78 3.78 4.38
N LEU A 50 -4.86 4.67 4.79
CA LEU A 50 -4.84 5.17 6.17
C LEU A 50 -6.11 5.96 6.53
N THR A 51 -6.61 6.79 5.61
CA THR A 51 -7.84 7.57 5.82
C THR A 51 -9.05 6.66 6.02
N VAL A 52 -9.20 5.62 5.18
CA VAL A 52 -10.26 4.61 5.32
C VAL A 52 -10.17 3.90 6.66
N GLU A 53 -8.96 3.47 7.07
CA GLU A 53 -8.76 2.80 8.36
C GLU A 53 -9.11 3.72 9.54
N LEU A 54 -8.78 5.02 9.48
CA LEU A 54 -9.15 5.99 10.52
C LEU A 54 -10.68 6.20 10.58
N HIS A 55 -11.33 6.35 9.42
CA HIS A 55 -12.78 6.50 9.34
C HIS A 55 -13.52 5.27 9.87
N SER A 56 -13.05 4.06 9.54
CA SER A 56 -13.63 2.80 10.06
C SER A 56 -13.57 2.70 11.59
N ARG A 57 -12.68 3.46 12.24
CA ARG A 57 -12.52 3.54 13.69
C ARG A 57 -13.23 4.76 14.31
N GLY A 58 -14.06 5.46 13.54
CA GLY A 58 -14.84 6.60 14.00
C GLY A 58 -14.06 7.91 14.11
N LEU A 59 -12.83 7.98 13.55
CA LEU A 59 -12.07 9.23 13.49
C LEU A 59 -12.33 9.95 12.18
N ALA A 60 -12.52 11.27 12.25
CA ALA A 60 -12.43 12.09 11.06
C ALA A 60 -10.96 12.17 10.62
N ALA A 61 -10.72 12.03 9.32
CA ALA A 61 -9.38 12.12 8.74
C ALA A 61 -9.39 12.95 7.46
N ARG A 62 -8.36 13.79 7.28
CA ARG A 62 -8.14 14.63 6.10
C ARG A 62 -6.73 14.49 5.59
N THR A 63 -6.58 14.25 4.29
CA THR A 63 -5.28 14.20 3.62
C THR A 63 -4.79 15.60 3.27
N ASP A 64 -3.52 15.87 3.51
CA ASP A 64 -2.79 17.04 3.04
C ASP A 64 -1.79 16.59 1.95
N PRO A 65 -2.13 16.79 0.67
CA PRO A 65 -1.31 16.33 -0.45
C PRO A 65 0.01 17.11 -0.56
N ALA A 66 0.07 18.37 -0.08
CA ALA A 66 1.25 19.22 -0.25
C ALA A 66 2.46 18.70 0.51
N VAL A 67 2.22 18.02 1.63
CA VAL A 67 3.25 17.43 2.49
C VAL A 67 3.16 15.91 2.60
N GLY A 68 2.22 15.27 1.88
CA GLY A 68 1.97 13.84 1.95
C GLY A 68 1.58 13.39 3.36
N ALA A 69 0.66 14.12 3.99
CA ALA A 69 0.24 13.87 5.36
C ALA A 69 -1.25 13.48 5.47
N VAL A 70 -1.60 12.83 6.56
CA VAL A 70 -2.97 12.52 6.97
C VAL A 70 -3.17 13.07 8.37
N ASN A 71 -4.14 13.98 8.51
CA ASN A 71 -4.54 14.57 9.78
C ASN A 71 -5.73 13.79 10.34
N ALA A 72 -5.55 13.14 11.47
CA ALA A 72 -6.62 12.50 12.24
C ALA A 72 -7.13 13.45 13.31
N ILE A 73 -8.45 13.61 13.38
CA ILE A 73 -9.12 14.56 14.28
C ILE A 73 -9.90 13.74 15.32
N GLY A 74 -9.51 13.89 16.59
CA GLY A 74 -10.22 13.30 17.71
C GLY A 74 -11.49 14.07 18.04
N GLY A 75 -12.60 13.36 18.29
CA GLY A 75 -13.91 13.93 18.63
C GLY A 75 -14.08 14.34 20.10
N GLY A 76 -13.00 14.47 20.86
CA GLY A 76 -13.05 14.87 22.28
C GLY A 76 -13.13 16.40 22.49
N PRO A 77 -13.44 16.87 23.71
CA PRO A 77 -13.65 18.29 24.02
C PRO A 77 -12.43 19.19 23.71
N ALA A 78 -11.24 18.60 23.59
CA ALA A 78 -10.00 19.31 23.28
C ALA A 78 -9.67 19.34 21.77
N HIS A 79 -10.51 18.80 20.87
CA HIS A 79 -10.29 18.77 19.41
C HIS A 79 -8.83 18.45 19.01
N ARG A 80 -8.29 17.36 19.57
CA ARG A 80 -6.89 16.98 19.33
C ARG A 80 -6.71 16.52 17.89
N VAL A 81 -5.67 17.04 17.24
CA VAL A 81 -5.27 16.64 15.88
C VAL A 81 -3.94 15.90 15.96
N GLN A 82 -3.86 14.75 15.29
CA GLN A 82 -2.63 13.99 15.11
C GLN A 82 -2.29 13.96 13.62
N GLN A 83 -1.11 14.47 13.26
CA GLN A 83 -0.65 14.51 11.88
C GLN A 83 0.34 13.37 11.62
N ALA A 84 -0.01 12.46 10.72
CA ALA A 84 0.88 11.43 10.22
C ALA A 84 1.45 11.84 8.85
N VAL A 85 2.77 11.87 8.70
CA VAL A 85 3.47 12.27 7.47
C VAL A 85 4.16 11.07 6.85
N LEU A 86 4.04 10.93 5.53
CA LEU A 86 4.71 9.88 4.79
C LEU A 86 6.14 10.29 4.44
N ARG A 87 7.14 9.52 4.91
CA ARG A 87 8.55 9.78 4.62
C ARG A 87 9.29 8.49 4.24
N PRO A 88 10.28 8.57 3.33
CA PRO A 88 11.20 7.48 3.08
C PRO A 88 12.02 7.14 4.33
N HIS A 89 12.15 5.86 4.63
CA HIS A 89 12.97 5.33 5.70
C HIS A 89 13.50 3.94 5.31
N ARG A 90 14.84 3.81 5.26
CA ARG A 90 15.53 2.54 4.93
C ARG A 90 15.00 1.86 3.64
N GLY A 91 14.76 2.64 2.59
CA GLY A 91 14.28 2.14 1.30
C GLY A 91 12.79 1.80 1.23
N ARG A 92 12.00 2.11 2.27
CA ARG A 92 10.54 1.93 2.29
C ARG A 92 9.85 3.22 2.73
N LEU A 93 8.57 3.37 2.41
CA LEU A 93 7.76 4.47 2.96
C LEU A 93 7.26 4.11 4.36
N TRP A 94 7.28 5.10 5.26
CA TRP A 94 6.85 4.97 6.64
C TRP A 94 5.94 6.12 7.03
N TRP A 95 4.99 5.83 7.92
CA TRP A 95 4.21 6.84 8.61
C TRP A 95 4.99 7.35 9.81
N TRP A 96 5.09 8.67 9.91
CA TRP A 96 5.73 9.37 11.01
C TRP A 96 4.74 10.30 11.68
N LEU A 97 4.70 10.32 13.00
CA LEU A 97 3.82 11.24 13.73
C LEU A 97 4.52 12.57 13.95
N ARG A 98 3.84 13.69 13.67
CA ARG A 98 4.23 15.00 14.17
C ARG A 98 3.57 15.25 15.52
N HIS A 99 4.40 15.57 16.51
CA HIS A 99 3.90 16.01 17.81
C HIS A 99 3.28 17.41 17.72
N PRO A 100 2.03 17.59 18.19
CA PRO A 100 1.43 18.92 18.26
C PRO A 100 2.17 19.76 19.31
N GLY A 101 2.70 20.90 18.90
CA GLY A 101 3.38 21.87 19.79
C GLY A 101 4.90 21.93 19.66
N GLU A 102 5.54 21.00 18.93
CA GLU A 102 6.97 21.12 18.64
C GLU A 102 7.23 21.99 17.41
N SER A 103 8.02 23.05 17.61
CA SER A 103 8.49 23.96 16.56
C SER A 103 9.53 23.30 15.61
N GLY A 104 9.78 21.99 15.76
CA GLY A 104 10.82 21.25 15.04
C GLY A 104 10.32 19.95 14.40
N PRO A 105 11.19 19.25 13.63
CA PRO A 105 10.86 18.02 12.91
C PRO A 105 10.86 16.80 13.84
N ALA A 106 10.20 16.89 14.99
CA ALA A 106 10.03 15.77 15.89
C ALA A 106 9.01 14.79 15.27
N LEU A 107 9.55 13.97 14.39
CA LEU A 107 8.88 12.90 13.67
C LEU A 107 9.22 11.60 14.38
N CYS A 108 8.23 10.97 15.02
CA CYS A 108 8.40 9.65 15.58
C CYS A 108 7.95 8.59 14.55
N PRO A 109 8.79 7.60 14.20
CA PRO A 109 8.41 6.56 13.25
C PRO A 109 7.32 5.70 13.86
N LEU A 110 6.21 5.55 13.15
CA LEU A 110 4.99 4.97 13.68
C LEU A 110 4.78 3.55 13.16
N THR A 111 4.80 3.36 11.85
CA THR A 111 4.71 2.03 11.19
C THR A 111 5.06 2.15 9.70
N PRO A 112 5.45 1.07 9.00
CA PRO A 112 5.57 1.07 7.54
C PRO A 112 4.26 1.47 6.85
N ALA A 113 4.35 2.16 5.71
CA ALA A 113 3.19 2.61 4.94
C ALA A 113 2.28 1.47 4.44
N ALA A 114 2.85 0.27 4.31
CA ALA A 114 2.14 -0.95 3.94
C ALA A 114 1.22 -1.51 5.06
N ASP A 115 1.28 -0.95 6.27
CA ASP A 115 0.44 -1.34 7.42
C ASP A 115 -0.45 -0.16 7.88
N PRO A 116 -1.50 0.19 7.11
CA PRO A 116 -2.39 1.30 7.44
C PRO A 116 -3.22 1.00 8.71
N ALA A 117 -3.56 -0.26 8.97
CA ALA A 117 -4.33 -0.66 10.16
C ALA A 117 -3.52 -0.46 11.45
N GLY A 118 -2.24 -0.83 11.46
CA GLY A 118 -1.34 -0.58 12.59
C GLY A 118 -1.10 0.92 12.82
N ALA A 119 -1.03 1.71 11.75
CA ALA A 119 -0.94 3.17 11.83
C ALA A 119 -2.18 3.76 12.52
N ALA A 120 -3.36 3.43 12.00
CA ALA A 120 -4.62 3.92 12.55
C ALA A 120 -4.79 3.52 14.02
N ARG A 121 -4.45 2.27 14.39
CA ARG A 121 -4.53 1.79 15.79
C ARG A 121 -3.66 2.62 16.73
N ARG A 122 -2.43 2.98 16.32
CA ARG A 122 -1.53 3.82 17.13
C ARG A 122 -2.04 5.25 17.24
N ILE A 123 -2.53 5.84 16.15
CA ILE A 123 -3.11 7.18 16.15
C ILE A 123 -4.34 7.26 17.07
N VAL A 124 -5.25 6.28 17.00
CA VAL A 124 -6.42 6.20 17.90
C VAL A 124 -5.99 6.16 19.37
N ARG A 125 -4.99 5.34 19.71
CA ARG A 125 -4.46 5.26 21.09
C ARG A 125 -3.91 6.60 21.57
N LEU A 126 -3.21 7.34 20.71
CA LEU A 126 -2.66 8.66 21.05
C LEU A 126 -3.74 9.73 21.23
N LEU A 127 -4.84 9.62 20.49
CA LEU A 127 -5.99 10.52 20.65
C LEU A 127 -6.84 10.19 21.89
N ALA A 128 -6.78 8.95 22.36
CA ALA A 128 -7.50 8.48 23.55
C ALA A 128 -6.71 8.62 24.87
N ALA A 129 -5.39 8.79 24.80
CA ALA A 129 -4.51 9.04 25.95
C ALA A 129 -4.62 10.47 26.46
#